data_AF-A0A401P0T8-F1
#
_entry.id   AF-A0A401P0T8-F1
#
_cell.length_a   1.000
_cell.length_b   1.000
_cell.length_c   1.000
_cell.angle_alpha   90.00
_cell.angle_beta   90.00
_cell.angle_gamma   90.00
#
_symmetry.space_group_name_H-M   'P 1'
#
loop_
_entity.id
_entity.type
_entity.pdbx_description
1 polymer ?
#
loop_
_entity_poly.entity_id
_entity_poly.type
_entity_poly.pdbx_seq_one_letter_code
_entity_poly.pdbx_strand_id
1 'polypeptide(L)'
;MVLGIIILKKRYAVAKYISIALISLGIFICTFMSAKQVSSRIGTSDDDSYYVFIQWLMGIAMLTFALFMSARMGLFQETLYKQYGKHAKEALFYNHFLPLPAFLLFAFDIYNHGVLFNQSKQMDIALLGIAVPIMWFYLMMNVLTQYVCIRGVFILTTECTSLTVTLVVTLRKFISLIFSIVYFKNPFTFWHWIGTLVVFIGTLTYAEIWKTFMPLFHRKRKEQ
;
A
#
# COMPACT_ATOMS: atom_id res chain seq x y z
N MET A 1 -5.89 11.44 8.34
CA MET A 1 -5.98 12.29 9.54
C MET A 1 -7.13 13.28 9.47
N VAL A 2 -7.17 14.16 8.46
CA VAL A 2 -8.21 15.19 8.31
C VAL A 2 -9.63 14.61 8.39
N LEU A 3 -9.96 13.54 7.65
CA LEU A 3 -11.27 12.90 7.77
C LEU A 3 -11.57 12.37 9.18
N GLY A 4 -10.56 11.89 9.92
CA GLY A 4 -10.75 11.43 11.31
C GLY A 4 -11.03 12.58 12.29
N ILE A 5 -10.52 13.78 12.00
CA ILE A 5 -10.84 15.00 12.76
C ILE A 5 -12.25 15.47 12.41
N ILE A 6 -12.61 15.51 11.13
CA ILE A 6 -13.92 16.01 10.68
C ILE A 6 -15.06 15.07 11.07
N ILE A 7 -14.91 13.76 10.81
CA ILE A 7 -16.00 12.78 10.96
C ILE A 7 -16.04 12.22 12.38
N LEU A 8 -14.89 11.87 12.98
CA LEU A 8 -14.82 11.25 14.32
C LEU A 8 -14.45 12.24 15.44
N LYS A 9 -14.24 13.54 15.13
CA LYS A 9 -13.81 14.57 16.10
C LYS A 9 -12.58 14.18 16.93
N LYS A 10 -11.70 13.33 16.37
CA LYS A 10 -10.47 12.88 17.05
C LYS A 10 -9.46 14.02 17.17
N ARG A 11 -8.82 14.14 18.33
CA ARG A 11 -7.66 15.02 18.56
C ARG A 11 -6.38 14.20 18.52
N TYR A 12 -5.36 14.72 17.84
CA TYR A 12 -4.05 14.07 17.71
C TYR A 12 -2.96 14.91 18.35
N ALA A 13 -1.93 14.24 18.88
CA ALA A 13 -0.75 14.92 19.43
C ALA A 13 0.05 15.66 18.34
N VAL A 14 0.71 16.75 18.71
CA VAL A 14 1.55 17.57 17.81
C VAL A 14 2.59 16.74 17.06
N ALA A 15 3.19 15.76 17.73
CA ALA A 15 4.15 14.83 17.13
C ALA A 15 3.60 14.09 15.90
N LYS A 16 2.29 13.78 15.86
CA LYS A 16 1.68 13.12 14.70
C LYS A 16 1.56 14.03 13.48
N TYR A 17 1.33 15.34 13.70
CA TYR A 17 1.31 16.32 12.60
C TYR A 17 2.71 16.48 12.01
N ILE A 18 3.73 16.62 12.85
CA ILE A 18 5.14 16.69 12.43
C ILE A 18 5.52 15.42 11.64
N SER A 19 5.12 14.25 12.15
CA SER A 19 5.38 12.97 11.48
C SER A 19 4.80 12.91 10.07
N ILE A 20 3.56 13.39 9.89
CA ILE A 20 2.91 13.41 8.57
C ILE A 20 3.56 14.43 7.64
N ALA A 21 3.98 15.58 8.15
CA ALA A 21 4.72 16.56 7.36
C ALA A 21 6.03 15.96 6.83
N LEU A 22 6.78 15.25 7.68
CA LEU A 22 8.00 14.54 7.29
C LEU A 22 7.72 13.46 6.25
N ILE A 23 6.74 12.58 6.48
CA ILE A 23 6.35 11.55 5.51
C ILE A 23 5.99 12.18 4.15
N SER A 24 5.19 13.25 4.17
CA SER A 24 4.75 13.93 2.95
C SER A 24 5.92 14.56 2.19
N LEU A 25 6.84 15.21 2.91
CA LEU A 25 8.05 15.80 2.34
C LEU A 25 8.96 14.73 1.71
N GLY A 26 9.19 13.63 2.40
CA GLY A 26 10.04 12.54 1.89
C GLY A 26 9.45 11.87 0.65
N ILE A 27 8.13 11.62 0.62
CA ILE A 27 7.43 11.09 -0.57
C ILE A 27 7.51 12.10 -1.72
N PHE A 28 7.32 13.39 -1.45
CA PHE A 28 7.42 14.45 -2.45
C PHE A 28 8.80 14.49 -3.11
N ILE A 29 9.88 14.46 -2.32
CA ILE A 29 11.26 14.44 -2.83
C ILE A 29 11.49 13.21 -3.72
N CYS A 30 11.15 12.01 -3.25
CA CYS A 30 11.31 10.78 -4.03
C CYS A 30 10.52 10.85 -5.35
N THR A 31 9.27 11.30 -5.30
CA THR A 31 8.38 11.37 -6.47
C THR A 31 8.90 12.39 -7.48
N PHE A 32 9.31 13.58 -7.03
CA PHE A 32 9.85 14.63 -7.87
C PHE A 32 11.14 14.19 -8.58
N MET A 33 12.05 13.53 -7.85
CA MET A 33 13.30 13.04 -8.42
C MET A 33 13.09 11.90 -9.41
N SER A 34 12.14 10.99 -9.13
CA SER A 34 11.73 9.96 -10.09
C SER A 34 11.13 10.58 -11.36
N ALA A 35 10.28 11.59 -11.24
CA ALA A 35 9.69 12.29 -12.39
C ALA A 35 10.75 12.98 -13.27
N LYS A 36 11.74 13.64 -12.65
CA LYS A 36 12.86 14.25 -13.36
C LYS A 36 13.70 13.22 -14.11
N GLN A 37 13.94 12.05 -13.51
CA GLN A 37 14.69 10.97 -14.14
C GLN A 37 13.97 10.41 -15.37
N VAL A 38 12.65 10.22 -15.31
CA VAL A 38 11.85 9.79 -16.47
C VAL A 38 11.91 10.84 -17.58
N SER A 39 11.73 12.11 -17.23
CA SER A 39 11.76 13.23 -18.19
C SER A 39 13.13 13.37 -18.86
N SER A 40 14.23 13.09 -18.16
CA SER A 40 15.59 13.17 -18.73
C SER A 40 15.95 12.03 -19.70
N ARG A 41 15.23 10.89 -19.66
CA ARG A 41 15.49 9.74 -20.54
C ARG A 41 14.74 9.80 -21.85
N ILE A 42 13.61 10.52 -21.87
CA ILE A 42 12.80 10.75 -23.07
C ILE A 42 13.34 12.06 -23.67
N GLY A 43 14.23 11.98 -24.66
CA GLY A 43 14.69 13.16 -25.39
C GLY A 43 13.46 13.85 -26.01
N THR A 44 13.10 15.03 -25.51
CA THR A 44 11.75 15.60 -25.69
C THR A 44 11.73 16.67 -26.77
N SER A 45 10.90 16.45 -27.79
CA SER A 45 10.22 17.49 -28.57
C SER A 45 9.26 18.26 -27.66
N ASP A 46 9.01 19.55 -27.89
CA ASP A 46 8.15 20.38 -27.03
C ASP A 46 6.71 19.82 -26.87
N ASP A 47 6.17 19.18 -27.92
CA ASP A 47 4.84 18.55 -27.87
C ASP A 47 4.79 17.32 -26.95
N ASP A 48 5.82 16.47 -26.94
CA ASP A 48 5.86 15.26 -26.10
C ASP A 48 5.91 15.59 -24.60
N SER A 49 6.55 16.72 -24.26
CA SER A 49 6.68 17.20 -22.87
C SER A 49 5.31 17.51 -22.24
N TYR A 50 4.40 18.12 -23.00
CA TYR A 50 3.06 18.44 -22.52
C TYR A 50 2.23 17.18 -22.23
N TYR A 51 2.22 16.19 -23.14
CA TYR A 51 1.49 14.94 -22.93
C TYR A 51 2.02 14.15 -21.73
N VAL A 52 3.34 14.06 -21.56
CA VAL A 52 3.97 13.39 -20.42
C VAL A 52 3.59 14.06 -19.10
N PHE A 53 3.55 15.40 -19.07
CA PHE A 53 3.13 16.15 -17.88
C PHE A 53 1.65 15.90 -17.52
N ILE A 54 0.75 15.94 -18.51
CA ILE A 54 -0.68 15.68 -18.28
C ILE A 54 -0.92 14.25 -17.78
N GLN A 55 -0.23 13.25 -18.36
CA GLN A 55 -0.32 11.86 -17.91
C GLN A 55 0.18 11.69 -16.46
N TRP A 56 1.27 12.36 -16.10
CA TRP A 56 1.78 12.38 -14.73
C TRP A 56 0.78 13.02 -13.75
N LEU A 57 0.20 14.17 -14.11
CA LEU A 57 -0.81 14.85 -13.29
C LEU A 57 -2.08 13.99 -13.11
N MET A 58 -2.54 13.34 -14.18
CA MET A 58 -3.68 12.44 -14.13
C MET A 58 -3.42 11.24 -13.19
N GLY A 59 -2.21 10.67 -13.24
CA GLY A 59 -1.80 9.62 -12.30
C GLY A 59 -1.85 10.08 -10.83
N ILE A 60 -1.35 11.29 -10.54
CA ILE A 60 -1.43 11.86 -9.18
C ILE A 60 -2.88 12.07 -8.73
N ALA A 61 -3.74 12.57 -9.63
CA ALA A 61 -5.14 12.79 -9.34
C ALA A 61 -5.86 11.47 -9.01
N MET A 62 -5.64 10.43 -9.83
CA MET A 62 -6.21 9.09 -9.59
C MET A 62 -5.74 8.49 -8.26
N LEU A 63 -4.44 8.59 -7.95
CA LEU A 63 -3.89 8.09 -6.69
C LEU A 63 -4.47 8.84 -5.48
N THR A 64 -4.63 10.15 -5.58
CA THR A 64 -5.21 10.97 -4.51
C THR A 64 -6.68 10.62 -4.26
N PHE A 65 -7.46 10.44 -5.32
CA PHE A 65 -8.84 9.97 -5.22
C PHE A 65 -8.91 8.57 -4.59
N ALA A 66 -8.07 7.63 -5.03
CA ALA A 66 -8.00 6.28 -4.47
C ALA A 66 -7.63 6.28 -2.98
N LEU A 67 -6.69 7.13 -2.56
CA LEU A 67 -6.30 7.29 -1.15
C LEU A 67 -7.44 7.87 -0.30
N PHE A 68 -8.21 8.82 -0.84
CA PHE A 68 -9.38 9.37 -0.17
C PHE A 68 -10.47 8.30 0.04
N MET A 69 -10.78 7.52 -1.00
CA MET A 69 -11.74 6.41 -0.90
C MET A 69 -11.27 5.33 0.09
N SER A 70 -9.98 5.00 0.09
CA SER A 70 -9.38 4.06 1.04
C SER A 70 -9.50 4.57 2.49
N ALA A 71 -9.27 5.86 2.72
CA ALA A 71 -9.42 6.48 4.04
C ALA A 71 -10.89 6.45 4.50
N ARG A 72 -11.84 6.75 3.61
CA ARG A 72 -13.27 6.68 3.87
C ARG A 72 -13.71 5.25 4.22
N MET A 73 -13.24 4.25 3.48
CA MET A 73 -13.50 2.83 3.76
C MET A 73 -13.05 2.43 5.17
N GLY A 74 -11.82 2.80 5.56
CA GLY A 74 -11.30 2.50 6.90
C GLY A 74 -12.13 3.12 8.04
N LEU A 75 -12.64 4.35 7.85
CA LEU A 75 -13.53 4.99 8.82
C LEU A 75 -14.90 4.32 8.91
N PHE A 76 -15.48 3.91 7.78
CA PHE A 76 -16.73 3.15 7.79
C PHE A 76 -16.57 1.82 8.51
N GLN A 77 -15.47 1.10 8.28
CA GLN A 77 -15.16 -0.13 9.01
C GLN A 77 -15.07 0.12 10.52
N GLU A 78 -14.41 1.20 10.97
CA GLU A 78 -14.34 1.55 12.40
C GLU A 78 -15.73 1.81 13.01
N THR A 79 -16.60 2.53 12.30
CA THR A 79 -17.96 2.84 12.79
C THR A 79 -18.86 1.61 12.81
N LEU A 80 -18.83 0.80 11.74
CA LEU A 80 -19.58 -0.46 11.65
C LEU A 80 -19.21 -1.42 12.78
N TYR A 81 -17.92 -1.58 13.06
CA TYR A 81 -17.48 -2.47 14.14
C TYR A 81 -17.86 -1.97 15.54
N LYS A 82 -18.00 -0.65 15.74
CA LYS A 82 -18.51 -0.10 17.01
C LYS A 82 -20.00 -0.34 17.21
N GLN A 83 -20.78 -0.24 16.13
CA GLN A 83 -22.24 -0.34 16.20
C GLN A 83 -22.74 -1.80 16.18
N TYR A 84 -22.14 -2.65 15.34
CA TYR A 84 -22.63 -4.02 15.07
C TYR A 84 -21.69 -5.12 15.59
N GLY A 85 -20.56 -4.74 16.21
CA GLY A 85 -19.58 -5.70 16.72
C GLY A 85 -18.56 -6.16 15.68
N LYS A 86 -17.60 -6.96 16.14
CA LYS A 86 -16.41 -7.36 15.37
C LYS A 86 -16.62 -8.70 14.67
N HIS A 87 -17.17 -8.67 13.46
CA HIS A 87 -17.38 -9.87 12.64
C HIS A 87 -16.43 -9.90 11.43
N ALA A 88 -15.17 -10.29 11.64
CA ALA A 88 -14.13 -10.28 10.59
C ALA A 88 -14.49 -11.09 9.34
N LYS A 89 -15.07 -12.29 9.51
CA LYS A 89 -15.42 -13.19 8.41
C LYS A 89 -16.55 -12.62 7.55
N GLU A 90 -17.57 -12.07 8.20
CA GLU A 90 -18.72 -11.45 7.54
C GLU A 90 -18.30 -10.18 6.79
N ALA A 91 -17.51 -9.32 7.45
CA ALA A 91 -16.94 -8.14 6.80
C ALA A 91 -16.04 -8.51 5.61
N LEU A 92 -15.25 -9.58 5.70
CA LEU A 92 -14.45 -10.09 4.59
C LEU A 92 -15.36 -10.53 3.43
N PHE A 93 -16.42 -11.29 3.71
CA PHE A 93 -17.37 -11.76 2.71
C PHE A 93 -18.03 -10.61 1.96
N TYR A 94 -18.67 -9.66 2.66
CA TYR A 94 -19.39 -8.56 2.01
C TYR A 94 -18.47 -7.60 1.24
N ASN A 95 -17.25 -7.35 1.73
CA ASN A 95 -16.28 -6.51 1.01
C ASN A 95 -15.83 -7.10 -0.33
N HIS A 96 -15.91 -8.42 -0.51
CA HIS A 96 -15.53 -9.09 -1.77
C HIS A 96 -16.74 -9.46 -2.61
N PHE A 97 -17.89 -9.78 -1.98
CA PHE A 97 -19.11 -10.16 -2.68
C PHE A 97 -19.83 -8.97 -3.32
N LEU A 98 -20.00 -7.85 -2.59
CA LEU A 98 -20.74 -6.69 -3.09
C LEU A 98 -20.12 -6.03 -4.33
N PRO A 99 -18.78 -6.01 -4.51
CA PRO A 99 -18.20 -5.51 -5.76
C PRO A 99 -18.35 -6.45 -6.97
N LEU A 100 -18.73 -7.73 -6.80
CA LEU A 100 -18.81 -8.69 -7.92
C LEU A 100 -19.69 -8.22 -9.09
N PRO A 101 -20.90 -7.68 -8.88
CA PRO A 101 -21.71 -7.15 -9.97
C PRO A 101 -21.04 -5.98 -10.70
N ALA A 102 -20.25 -5.16 -10.00
CA ALA A 102 -19.55 -4.03 -10.60
C ALA A 102 -18.42 -4.49 -11.55
N PHE A 103 -17.84 -5.68 -11.34
CA PHE A 103 -16.87 -6.25 -12.29
C PHE A 103 -17.48 -6.57 -13.66
N LEU A 104 -18.81 -6.72 -13.76
CA LEU A 104 -19.47 -6.92 -15.06
C LEU A 104 -19.28 -5.72 -15.99
N LEU A 105 -19.15 -4.50 -15.45
CA LEU A 105 -18.84 -3.30 -16.25
C LEU A 105 -17.47 -3.40 -16.93
N PHE A 106 -16.56 -4.21 -16.37
CA PHE A 106 -15.21 -4.46 -16.88
C PHE A 106 -15.08 -5.83 -17.57
N ALA A 107 -16.19 -6.52 -17.84
CA ALA A 107 -16.17 -7.88 -18.37
C ALA A 107 -15.41 -8.00 -19.69
N PHE A 108 -15.51 -6.99 -20.56
CA PHE A 108 -14.78 -6.94 -21.83
C PHE A 108 -13.27 -6.93 -21.62
N ASP A 109 -12.77 -6.07 -20.73
CA ASP A 109 -11.34 -5.98 -20.42
C ASP A 109 -10.82 -7.26 -19.78
N ILE A 110 -11.61 -7.87 -18.88
CA ILE A 110 -11.28 -9.15 -18.24
C ILE A 110 -11.17 -10.25 -19.29
N TYR A 111 -12.10 -10.32 -20.23
CA TYR A 111 -12.07 -11.30 -21.31
C TYR A 111 -10.81 -11.13 -22.18
N ASN A 112 -10.50 -9.89 -22.60
CA ASN A 112 -9.32 -9.61 -23.41
C ASN A 112 -8.03 -10.01 -22.69
N HIS A 113 -7.91 -9.75 -21.39
CA HIS A 113 -6.76 -10.20 -20.60
C HIS A 113 -6.71 -11.74 -20.46
N GLY A 114 -7.86 -12.41 -20.36
CA GLY A 114 -7.93 -13.87 -20.37
C GLY A 114 -7.39 -14.48 -21.66
N VAL A 115 -7.71 -13.89 -22.81
CA VAL A 115 -7.16 -14.30 -24.12
C VAL A 115 -5.64 -14.10 -24.15
N LEU A 116 -5.15 -12.94 -23.68
CA LEU A 116 -3.71 -12.66 -23.60
C LEU A 116 -2.97 -13.65 -22.67
N PHE A 117 -3.59 -14.04 -21.56
CA PHE A 117 -3.01 -15.00 -20.62
C PHE A 117 -2.88 -16.39 -21.24
N ASN A 118 -3.84 -16.81 -22.07
CA ASN A 118 -3.79 -18.08 -22.79
C ASN A 118 -2.66 -18.13 -23.83
N GLN A 119 -2.27 -16.98 -24.38
CA GLN A 119 -1.14 -16.87 -25.32
C GLN A 119 0.23 -16.88 -24.63
N SER A 120 0.27 -16.84 -23.30
CA SER A 120 1.53 -16.84 -22.55
C SER A 120 2.25 -18.19 -22.61
N LYS A 121 3.57 -18.16 -22.40
CA LYS A 121 4.41 -19.38 -22.43
C LYS A 121 3.87 -20.44 -21.47
N GLN A 122 3.75 -21.67 -21.97
CA GLN A 122 3.34 -22.81 -21.16
C GLN A 122 4.47 -23.22 -20.19
N MET A 123 4.08 -23.51 -18.96
CA MET A 123 4.94 -24.06 -17.92
C MET A 123 4.45 -25.46 -17.57
N ASP A 124 5.34 -26.43 -17.64
CA ASP A 124 5.05 -27.80 -17.25
C ASP A 124 5.12 -27.90 -15.72
N ILE A 125 3.98 -28.18 -15.09
CA ILE A 125 3.94 -28.46 -13.66
C ILE A 125 4.34 -29.92 -13.50
N ALA A 126 5.62 -30.16 -13.24
CA ALA A 126 6.21 -31.51 -13.09
C ALA A 126 5.48 -32.39 -12.07
N LEU A 127 4.79 -31.79 -11.10
CA LEU A 127 4.01 -32.50 -10.08
C LEU A 127 2.64 -33.03 -10.58
N LEU A 128 2.07 -32.42 -11.62
CA LEU A 128 0.70 -32.71 -12.11
C LEU A 128 0.66 -33.18 -13.57
N GLY A 129 1.77 -33.09 -14.32
CA GLY A 129 1.82 -33.46 -15.73
C GLY A 129 0.96 -32.57 -16.64
N ILE A 130 0.58 -31.39 -16.16
CA ILE A 130 -0.27 -30.44 -16.89
C ILE A 130 0.56 -29.23 -17.27
N ALA A 131 0.50 -28.86 -18.55
CA ALA A 131 1.06 -27.62 -19.08
C ALA A 131 0.05 -26.48 -18.86
N VAL A 132 0.40 -25.49 -18.05
CA VAL A 132 -0.45 -24.32 -17.76
C VAL A 132 0.25 -23.05 -18.23
N PRO A 133 -0.45 -22.09 -18.87
CA PRO A 133 0.15 -20.81 -19.22
C PRO A 133 0.66 -20.07 -17.97
N ILE A 134 1.89 -19.56 -18.04
CA ILE A 134 2.61 -19.00 -16.88
C ILE A 134 1.86 -17.84 -16.20
N MET A 135 1.12 -17.03 -16.97
CA MET A 135 0.38 -15.90 -16.42
C MET A 135 -0.76 -16.34 -15.49
N TRP A 136 -1.44 -17.45 -15.81
CA TRP A 136 -2.46 -18.04 -14.93
C TRP A 136 -1.86 -18.55 -13.63
N PHE A 137 -0.65 -19.12 -13.69
CA PHE A 137 0.07 -19.54 -12.50
C PHE A 137 0.41 -18.36 -11.58
N TYR A 138 0.94 -17.26 -12.14
CA TYR A 138 1.22 -16.04 -11.36
C TYR A 138 -0.05 -15.41 -10.78
N LEU A 139 -1.15 -15.39 -11.53
CA LEU A 139 -2.43 -14.90 -11.02
C LEU A 139 -2.92 -15.75 -9.84
N MET A 140 -2.87 -17.07 -9.96
CA MET A 140 -3.26 -17.97 -8.87
C MET A 140 -2.40 -17.73 -7.62
N MET A 141 -1.07 -17.63 -7.77
CA MET A 141 -0.17 -17.37 -6.66
C MET A 141 -0.44 -16.00 -6.02
N ASN A 142 -0.77 -14.98 -6.83
CA ASN A 142 -1.16 -13.66 -6.35
C ASN A 142 -2.47 -13.71 -5.53
N VAL A 143 -3.50 -14.38 -6.04
CA VAL A 143 -4.79 -14.53 -5.36
C VAL A 143 -4.64 -15.27 -4.02
N LEU A 144 -3.89 -16.38 -4.00
CA LEU A 144 -3.67 -17.16 -2.77
C LEU A 144 -2.93 -16.34 -1.71
N THR A 145 -1.84 -15.68 -2.09
CA THR A 145 -1.06 -14.85 -1.15
C THR A 145 -1.85 -13.63 -0.68
N GLN A 146 -2.65 -13.02 -1.56
CA GLN A 146 -3.52 -11.90 -1.22
C GLN A 146 -4.64 -12.34 -0.26
N TYR A 147 -5.26 -13.49 -0.47
CA TYR A 147 -6.27 -14.04 0.45
C TYR A 147 -5.70 -14.25 1.85
N VAL A 148 -4.56 -14.94 1.97
CA VAL A 148 -3.90 -15.17 3.27
C VAL A 148 -3.60 -13.85 3.95
N CYS A 149 -3.10 -12.86 3.19
CA CYS A 149 -2.79 -11.56 3.76
C CYS A 149 -4.04 -10.79 4.21
N ILE A 150 -5.05 -10.64 3.36
CA ILE A 150 -6.25 -9.86 3.68
C ILE A 150 -6.97 -10.49 4.87
N ARG A 151 -7.11 -11.82 4.87
CA ARG A 151 -7.67 -12.54 6.02
C ARG A 151 -6.87 -12.27 7.30
N GLY A 152 -5.54 -12.30 7.22
CA GLY A 152 -4.66 -11.95 8.34
C GLY A 152 -4.89 -10.52 8.85
N VAL A 153 -5.03 -9.54 7.95
CA VAL A 153 -5.33 -8.14 8.33
C VAL A 153 -6.69 -8.00 9.00
N PHE A 154 -7.72 -8.68 8.48
CA PHE A 154 -9.08 -8.66 9.06
C PHE A 154 -9.12 -9.31 10.46
N ILE A 155 -8.37 -10.39 10.68
CA ILE A 155 -8.23 -10.99 12.02
C ILE A 155 -7.44 -10.05 12.94
N LEU A 156 -6.33 -9.49 12.46
CA LEU A 156 -5.51 -8.59 13.27
C LEU A 156 -6.29 -7.34 13.68
N THR A 157 -7.21 -6.85 12.84
CA THR A 157 -8.10 -5.73 13.17
C THR A 157 -9.12 -6.05 14.25
N THR A 158 -9.49 -7.32 14.46
CA THR A 158 -10.37 -7.69 15.57
C THR A 158 -9.62 -7.89 16.88
N GLU A 159 -8.43 -8.52 16.82
CA GLU A 159 -7.68 -8.95 18.00
C GLU A 159 -6.73 -7.88 18.57
N CYS A 160 -6.21 -6.99 17.72
CA CYS A 160 -5.21 -6.01 18.13
C CYS A 160 -5.76 -4.58 18.11
N THR A 161 -5.06 -3.69 18.82
CA THR A 161 -5.36 -2.26 18.72
C THR A 161 -5.10 -1.76 17.30
N SER A 162 -5.82 -0.71 16.89
CA SER A 162 -5.63 -0.09 15.57
C SER A 162 -4.20 0.41 15.34
N LEU A 163 -3.46 0.74 16.41
CA LEU A 163 -2.05 1.13 16.32
C LEU A 163 -1.17 -0.06 15.89
N THR A 164 -1.34 -1.22 16.52
CA THR A 164 -0.60 -2.45 16.19
C THR A 164 -0.90 -2.91 14.77
N VAL A 165 -2.17 -2.87 14.35
CA VAL A 165 -2.58 -3.19 12.97
C VAL A 165 -1.88 -2.27 11.97
N THR A 166 -1.92 -0.97 12.23
CA THR A 166 -1.30 0.04 11.36
C THR A 166 0.21 -0.23 11.27
N LEU A 167 0.87 -0.50 12.40
CA LEU A 167 2.30 -0.82 12.44
C LEU A 167 2.60 -2.07 11.60
N VAL A 168 1.90 -3.19 11.80
CA VAL A 168 2.13 -4.44 11.05
C VAL A 168 1.94 -4.24 9.54
N VAL A 169 0.87 -3.53 9.14
CA VAL A 169 0.62 -3.25 7.71
C VAL A 169 1.69 -2.33 7.12
N THR A 170 2.15 -1.32 7.87
CA THR A 170 3.23 -0.44 7.41
C THR A 170 4.55 -1.19 7.28
N LEU A 171 4.88 -2.06 8.23
CA LEU A 171 6.09 -2.87 8.21
C LEU A 171 6.08 -3.86 7.04
N ARG A 172 4.93 -4.49 6.73
CA ARG A 172 4.77 -5.33 5.52
C ARG A 172 5.08 -4.55 4.25
N LYS A 173 4.47 -3.37 4.08
CA LYS A 173 4.69 -2.51 2.90
C LYS A 173 6.16 -2.08 2.81
N PHE A 174 6.78 -1.78 3.94
CA PHE A 174 8.17 -1.37 4.03
C PHE A 174 9.15 -2.49 3.63
N ILE A 175 8.99 -3.70 4.18
CA ILE A 175 9.83 -4.85 3.81
C ILE A 175 9.68 -5.17 2.32
N SER A 176 8.45 -5.13 1.80
CA SER A 176 8.20 -5.32 0.37
C SER A 176 8.91 -4.26 -0.49
N LEU A 177 8.94 -3.00 -0.04
CA LEU A 177 9.65 -1.93 -0.72
C LEU A 177 11.17 -2.15 -0.72
N ILE A 178 11.76 -2.51 0.43
CA ILE A 178 13.20 -2.83 0.50
C ILE A 178 13.53 -3.99 -0.45
N PHE A 179 12.76 -5.08 -0.39
CA PHE A 179 12.96 -6.22 -1.26
C PHE A 179 12.89 -5.81 -2.73
N SER A 180 11.90 -5.00 -3.10
CA SER A 180 11.77 -4.48 -4.46
C SER A 180 12.99 -3.65 -4.88
N ILE A 181 13.53 -2.78 -4.03
CA ILE A 181 14.71 -1.97 -4.37
C ILE A 181 15.94 -2.87 -4.58
N VAL A 182 16.17 -3.81 -3.67
CA VAL A 182 17.32 -4.73 -3.70
C VAL A 182 17.24 -5.66 -4.91
N TYR A 183 16.05 -6.20 -5.20
CA TYR A 183 15.84 -7.16 -6.28
C TYR A 183 15.92 -6.51 -7.67
N PHE A 184 15.23 -5.38 -7.87
CA PHE A 184 15.16 -4.73 -9.19
C PHE A 184 16.36 -3.81 -9.49
N LYS A 185 17.30 -3.64 -8.54
CA LYS A 185 18.51 -2.81 -8.70
C LYS A 185 18.23 -1.42 -9.32
N ASN A 186 17.13 -0.78 -8.93
CA ASN A 186 16.80 0.54 -9.47
C ASN A 186 17.89 1.55 -9.07
N PRO A 187 18.35 2.44 -9.98
CA PRO A 187 19.37 3.43 -9.68
C PRO A 187 18.83 4.47 -8.70
N PHE A 188 19.00 4.23 -7.41
CA PHE A 188 18.66 5.19 -6.36
C PHE A 188 19.71 6.29 -6.35
N THR A 189 19.30 7.50 -6.76
CA THR A 189 20.13 8.69 -6.57
C THR A 189 20.23 9.05 -5.09
N PHE A 190 21.23 9.86 -4.72
CA PHE A 190 21.40 10.36 -3.35
C PHE A 190 20.12 10.98 -2.77
N TRP A 191 19.34 11.68 -3.60
CA TRP A 191 18.08 12.29 -3.19
C TRP A 191 16.99 11.27 -2.82
N HIS A 192 16.95 10.10 -3.48
CA HIS A 192 16.01 9.04 -3.11
C HIS A 192 16.36 8.44 -1.74
N TRP A 193 17.64 8.37 -1.39
CA TRP A 193 18.08 7.95 -0.05
C TRP A 193 17.67 8.95 1.03
N ILE A 194 17.87 10.25 0.79
CA ILE A 194 17.39 11.30 1.70
C ILE A 194 15.87 11.21 1.87
N GLY A 195 15.12 11.16 0.77
CA GLY A 195 13.66 11.06 0.83
C GLY A 195 13.20 9.81 1.61
N THR A 196 13.83 8.65 1.37
CA THR A 196 13.54 7.41 2.09
C THR A 196 13.83 7.53 3.59
N LEU A 197 14.95 8.13 3.98
CA LEU A 197 15.32 8.34 5.38
C LEU A 197 14.33 9.28 6.08
N VAL A 198 13.91 10.36 5.41
CA VAL A 198 12.89 11.29 5.94
C VAL A 198 11.53 10.60 6.12
N VAL A 199 11.08 9.80 5.15
CA VAL A 199 9.84 9.00 5.28
C VAL A 199 9.96 8.01 6.44
N PHE A 200 11.12 7.38 6.60
CA PHE A 200 11.37 6.41 7.64
C PHE A 200 11.30 7.05 9.04
N ILE A 201 12.00 8.16 9.25
CA ILE A 201 11.92 8.92 10.52
C ILE A 201 10.48 9.33 10.81
N GLY A 202 9.79 9.92 9.83
CA GLY A 202 8.40 10.33 10.00
C GLY A 202 7.48 9.15 10.36
N THR A 203 7.70 7.97 9.76
CA THR A 203 6.93 6.76 10.06
C THR A 203 7.20 6.24 11.47
N LEU A 204 8.46 6.22 11.91
CA LEU A 204 8.83 5.80 13.27
C LEU A 204 8.25 6.74 14.33
N THR A 205 8.32 8.06 14.11
CA THR A 205 7.71 9.05 14.99
C THR A 205 6.18 8.91 15.00
N TYR A 206 5.57 8.67 13.84
CA TYR A 206 4.12 8.44 13.75
C TYR A 206 3.71 7.18 14.50
N ALA A 207 4.48 6.10 14.38
CA ALA A 207 4.20 4.83 15.05
C ALA A 207 4.45 4.88 16.57
N GLU A 208 4.97 5.98 17.11
CA GLU A 208 5.35 6.16 18.52
C GLU A 208 6.29 5.05 19.04
N ILE A 209 7.03 4.39 18.15
CA ILE A 209 7.90 3.25 18.46
C ILE A 209 8.88 3.59 19.58
N TRP A 210 9.35 4.84 19.62
CA TRP A 210 10.25 5.33 20.66
C TRP A 210 9.65 5.19 22.07
N LYS A 211 8.35 5.41 22.26
CA LYS A 211 7.69 5.25 23.57
C LYS A 211 7.54 3.79 24.00
N THR A 212 7.45 2.87 23.04
CA THR A 212 7.40 1.42 23.31
C THR A 212 8.80 0.86 23.64
N PHE A 213 9.85 1.36 22.99
CA PHE A 213 11.23 0.93 23.24
C PHE A 213 11.89 1.58 24.47
N MET A 214 11.52 2.83 24.81
CA MET A 214 12.08 3.53 25.98
C MET A 214 11.95 2.76 27.31
N PRO A 215 10.80 2.14 27.66
CA PRO A 215 10.69 1.34 28.88
C PRO A 215 11.49 0.03 28.83
N LEU A 216 11.69 -0.57 27.66
CA LEU A 216 12.55 -1.75 27.49
C LEU A 216 14.02 -1.42 27.76
N PHE A 217 14.48 -0.27 27.29
CA PHE A 217 15.86 0.20 27.54
C PHE A 217 16.07 0.59 29.01
N HIS A 218 15.05 1.17 29.67
CA HIS A 218 15.14 1.51 31.09
C HIS A 218 15.08 0.29 32.02
N ARG A 219 14.33 -0.76 31.65
CA ARG A 219 14.30 -2.02 32.40
C ARG A 219 15.64 -2.76 32.33
N LYS A 220 16.28 -2.78 31.16
CA LYS A 220 17.60 -3.41 30.96
C LYS A 220 18.74 -2.73 31.75
N ARG A 221 18.59 -1.44 32.08
CA ARG A 221 19.55 -0.67 32.89
C ARG A 221 19.30 -0.74 34.41
N LYS A 222 18.18 -1.32 34.84
CA LYS A 222 17.89 -1.60 36.26
C LYS A 222 18.24 -3.04 36.66
N GLU A 223 18.51 -3.90 35.69
CA GLU A 223 18.91 -5.31 35.87
C GLU A 223 20.44 -5.51 35.70
N GLN A 224 21.21 -4.42 35.56
CA GLN A 224 22.68 -4.38 35.66
C GLN A 224 23.07 -3.50 36.84
#